data_AF-A0A3D2FXD6-F1
#
_entry.id   AF-A0A3D2FXD6-F1
#
_cell.length_a   1.000
_cell.length_b   1.000
_cell.length_c   1.000
_cell.angle_alpha   90.00
_cell.angle_beta   90.00
_cell.angle_gamma   90.00
#
_symmetry.space_group_name_H-M   'P 1'
#
loop_
_entity.id
_entity.type
_entity.pdbx_description
1 polymer ?
#
loop_
_entity_poly.entity_id
_entity_poly.type
_entity_poly.pdbx_seq_one_letter_code
_entity_poly.pdbx_strand_id
1 'polypeptide(L)'
;MKKIEHGFNSGQRFGRWTILDRYVFSARGEKKYLCRCDCGTERYVLERSLKYGGSQSCGCLRKERAYQATAYNLLGQTFGELRVIGRSRKRTEMGAYWTCLCSCGYTCEATAAELVSGRKTHCGCKSVRSYATSNITGQRFGRLTALYPTKKRDAKGFVIWHCRCDCGNEPDVSYNNLMYCGQQSCGCRKKEHDQELGTLLTHVGGTSPEMIQSQKLPRENTTGYKGVYLVRGKYLAKIVFQKKQYFLGTYDSIEEAAAARKSAEALLFGETAAFIQKWKESAAKNPEWAGDNPVEIHVSRDRDGRLAVSYSPQIL
;
A
#
# COMPACT_ATOMS: atom_id res chain seq x y z
N MET A 1 65.73 -41.31 -11.07
CA MET A 1 65.69 -39.87 -10.74
C MET A 1 64.51 -39.61 -9.81
N LYS A 2 64.76 -39.46 -8.50
CA LYS A 2 63.71 -39.16 -7.51
C LYS A 2 63.19 -37.75 -7.78
N LYS A 3 61.91 -37.60 -8.15
CA LYS A 3 61.24 -36.29 -8.17
C LYS A 3 61.22 -35.78 -6.73
N ILE A 4 62.02 -34.76 -6.44
CA ILE A 4 61.99 -34.07 -5.15
C ILE A 4 60.67 -33.31 -5.12
N GLU A 5 59.65 -33.87 -4.47
CA GLU A 5 58.41 -33.16 -4.18
C GLU A 5 58.75 -31.97 -3.28
N HIS A 6 58.81 -30.78 -3.86
CA HIS A 6 58.89 -29.52 -3.13
C HIS A 6 57.52 -29.22 -2.50
N GLY A 7 57.15 -30.04 -1.50
CA GLY A 7 56.06 -29.75 -0.59
C GLY A 7 56.42 -28.59 0.33
N PHE A 8 55.42 -28.01 0.97
CA PHE A 8 55.67 -27.02 2.02
C PHE A 8 56.15 -27.71 3.28
N ASN A 9 57.08 -27.07 3.99
CA ASN A 9 57.59 -27.59 5.25
C ASN A 9 56.65 -27.22 6.42
N SER A 10 56.58 -28.08 7.44
CA SER A 10 55.92 -27.76 8.71
C SER A 10 56.50 -26.49 9.32
N GLY A 11 55.65 -25.63 9.86
CA GLY A 11 56.03 -24.33 10.42
C GLY A 11 56.20 -23.21 9.38
N GLN A 12 56.13 -23.51 8.08
CA GLN A 12 56.19 -22.48 7.05
C GLN A 12 54.95 -21.57 7.10
N ARG A 13 55.20 -20.24 7.02
CA ARG A 13 54.15 -19.22 7.16
C ARG A 13 53.76 -18.60 5.82
N PHE A 14 52.46 -18.43 5.62
CA PHE A 14 51.85 -17.81 4.44
C PHE A 14 50.76 -16.83 4.87
N GLY A 15 51.09 -15.54 4.88
CA GLY A 15 50.24 -14.54 5.54
C GLY A 15 50.10 -14.87 7.04
N ARG A 16 48.87 -15.04 7.52
CA ARG A 16 48.55 -15.46 8.89
C ARG A 16 48.43 -16.97 9.07
N TRP A 17 48.72 -17.77 8.04
CA TRP A 17 48.67 -19.23 8.11
C TRP A 17 50.02 -19.79 8.48
N THR A 18 50.04 -20.77 9.39
CA THR A 18 51.20 -21.61 9.73
C THR A 18 50.85 -23.06 9.42
N ILE A 19 51.69 -23.76 8.66
CA ILE A 19 51.45 -25.15 8.25
C ILE A 19 51.73 -26.11 9.41
N LEU A 20 50.81 -27.05 9.67
CA LEU A 20 50.87 -28.02 10.78
C LEU A 20 51.31 -29.43 10.36
N ASP A 21 51.88 -29.59 9.17
CA ASP A 21 52.41 -30.87 8.63
C ASP A 21 51.39 -31.96 8.23
N ARG A 22 50.08 -31.64 8.20
CA ARG A 22 49.04 -32.56 7.71
C ARG A 22 48.50 -32.10 6.36
N TYR A 23 48.24 -33.01 5.43
CA TYR A 23 47.60 -32.69 4.15
C TYR A 23 46.55 -33.73 3.73
N VAL A 24 45.59 -33.29 2.92
CA VAL A 24 44.56 -34.12 2.30
C VAL A 24 44.43 -33.78 0.82
N PHE A 25 44.02 -34.75 0.01
CA PHE A 25 43.65 -34.51 -1.38
C PHE A 25 42.14 -34.27 -1.48
N SER A 26 41.75 -33.30 -2.29
CA SER A 26 40.34 -33.11 -2.67
C SER A 26 39.88 -34.18 -3.66
N ALA A 27 38.56 -34.31 -3.86
CA ALA A 27 37.98 -35.19 -4.88
C ALA A 27 38.48 -34.90 -6.32
N ARG A 28 39.04 -33.70 -6.57
CA ARG A 28 39.64 -33.30 -7.86
C ARG A 28 41.16 -33.46 -7.90
N GLY A 29 41.75 -34.17 -6.93
CA GLY A 29 43.20 -34.40 -6.83
C GLY A 29 44.02 -33.21 -6.31
N GLU A 30 43.39 -32.12 -5.89
CA GLU A 30 44.10 -30.94 -5.40
C GLU A 30 44.61 -31.13 -3.95
N LYS A 31 45.88 -30.85 -3.69
CA LYS A 31 46.52 -30.96 -2.37
C LYS A 31 46.11 -29.78 -1.46
N LYS A 32 45.64 -30.09 -0.24
CA LYS A 32 45.28 -29.13 0.80
C LYS A 32 46.11 -29.39 2.06
N TYR A 33 46.75 -28.35 2.59
CA TYR A 33 47.50 -28.43 3.84
C TYR A 33 46.62 -27.95 5.00
N LEU A 34 46.75 -28.61 6.16
CA LEU A 34 46.17 -28.14 7.41
C LEU A 34 47.02 -26.97 7.91
N CYS A 35 46.39 -25.80 8.00
CA CYS A 35 47.03 -24.59 8.46
C CYS A 35 46.34 -24.08 9.72
N ARG A 36 47.12 -23.65 10.71
CA ARG A 36 46.64 -22.88 11.86
C ARG A 36 46.81 -21.39 11.56
N CYS A 37 45.74 -20.64 11.68
CA CYS A 37 45.82 -19.20 11.57
C CYS A 37 46.31 -18.58 12.87
N ASP A 38 46.94 -17.41 12.82
CA ASP A 38 47.26 -16.59 14.01
C ASP A 38 46.01 -16.35 14.90
N CYS A 39 44.80 -16.39 14.33
CA CYS A 39 43.52 -16.31 15.05
C CYS A 39 43.18 -17.57 15.89
N GLY A 40 44.03 -18.59 15.87
CA GLY A 40 43.81 -19.89 16.51
C GLY A 40 42.96 -20.88 15.70
N THR A 41 42.32 -20.44 14.61
CA THR A 41 41.48 -21.31 13.76
C THR A 41 42.32 -22.19 12.84
N GLU A 42 42.01 -23.48 12.79
CA GLU A 42 42.66 -24.44 11.88
C GLU A 42 41.77 -24.75 10.67
N ARG A 43 42.35 -24.75 9.46
CA ARG A 43 41.63 -25.09 8.22
C ARG A 43 42.52 -25.78 7.19
N TYR A 44 41.91 -26.61 6.36
CA TYR A 44 42.53 -27.14 5.15
C TYR A 44 42.53 -26.09 4.03
N VAL A 45 43.71 -25.61 3.65
CA VAL A 45 43.90 -24.59 2.62
C VAL A 45 44.60 -25.20 1.41
N LEU A 46 44.12 -24.88 0.20
CA LEU A 46 44.70 -25.37 -1.05
C LEU A 46 46.13 -24.87 -1.24
N GLU A 47 47.00 -25.76 -1.73
CA GLU A 47 48.41 -25.45 -1.99
C GLU A 47 48.58 -24.23 -2.90
N ARG A 48 47.84 -24.17 -4.01
CA ARG A 48 47.88 -23.01 -4.93
C ARG A 48 47.47 -21.69 -4.26
N SER A 49 46.54 -21.72 -3.31
CA SER A 49 46.06 -20.53 -2.61
C SER A 49 47.07 -20.03 -1.58
N LEU A 50 47.93 -20.90 -1.06
CA LEU A 50 49.07 -20.53 -0.23
C LEU A 50 50.22 -19.97 -1.09
N LYS A 51 50.56 -20.64 -2.22
CA LYS A 51 51.65 -20.21 -3.13
C LYS A 51 51.40 -18.83 -3.74
N TYR A 52 50.20 -18.61 -4.28
CA TYR A 52 49.85 -17.39 -5.02
C TYR A 52 49.08 -16.36 -4.18
N GLY A 53 49.05 -16.52 -2.86
CA GLY A 53 48.45 -15.53 -1.95
C GLY A 53 46.91 -15.43 -2.01
N GLY A 54 46.22 -16.39 -2.62
CA GLY A 54 44.76 -16.44 -2.68
C GLY A 54 44.07 -16.66 -1.32
N SER A 55 44.79 -17.15 -0.31
CA SER A 55 44.32 -17.23 1.08
C SER A 55 45.40 -16.81 2.06
N GLN A 56 45.20 -15.66 2.70
CA GLN A 56 46.18 -15.06 3.62
C GLN A 56 45.77 -15.18 5.10
N SER A 57 44.55 -15.64 5.41
CA SER A 57 44.08 -15.84 6.79
C SER A 57 42.81 -16.68 6.85
N CYS A 58 42.36 -17.02 8.06
CA CYS A 58 41.05 -17.63 8.35
C CYS A 58 39.84 -16.74 7.99
N GLY A 59 40.06 -15.57 7.38
CA GLY A 59 39.08 -14.50 7.22
C GLY A 59 39.16 -13.45 8.33
N CYS A 60 39.92 -13.71 9.40
CA CYS A 60 40.17 -12.74 10.48
C CYS A 60 40.85 -11.47 9.98
N LEU A 61 41.81 -11.56 9.06
CA LEU A 61 42.49 -10.39 8.51
C LEU A 61 41.52 -9.50 7.73
N ARG A 62 40.58 -10.10 6.99
CA ARG A 62 39.51 -9.35 6.29
C ARG A 62 38.57 -8.69 7.29
N LYS A 63 38.22 -9.38 8.37
CA LYS A 63 37.36 -8.86 9.44
C LYS A 63 38.04 -7.72 10.22
N GLU A 64 39.33 -7.84 10.54
CA GLU A 64 40.13 -6.79 11.16
C GLU A 64 40.31 -5.59 10.25
N ARG A 65 40.65 -5.79 8.96
CA ARG A 65 40.75 -4.69 8.00
C ARG A 65 39.41 -4.00 7.78
N ALA A 66 38.30 -4.75 7.74
CA ALA A 66 36.96 -4.18 7.71
C ALA A 66 36.66 -3.39 8.99
N TYR A 67 37.00 -3.92 10.17
CA TYR A 67 36.84 -3.22 11.44
C TYR A 67 37.69 -1.94 11.52
N GLN A 68 38.96 -2.00 11.09
CA GLN A 68 39.87 -0.85 11.01
C GLN A 68 39.40 0.18 9.98
N ALA A 69 38.86 -0.25 8.84
CA ALA A 69 38.25 0.63 7.85
C ALA A 69 36.97 1.32 8.38
N THR A 70 36.22 0.67 9.28
CA THR A 70 35.06 1.25 9.99
C THR A 70 35.45 2.09 11.22
N ALA A 71 36.73 2.05 11.63
CA ALA A 71 37.24 2.67 12.86
C ALA A 71 37.75 4.11 12.67
N TYR A 72 37.26 4.88 11.69
CA TYR A 72 37.46 6.32 11.76
C TYR A 72 36.68 6.85 12.97
N ASN A 73 37.39 7.40 13.95
CA ASN A 73 36.76 8.17 15.01
C ASN A 73 36.26 9.48 14.41
N LEU A 74 34.99 9.50 14.00
CA LEU A 74 34.37 10.65 13.36
C LEU A 74 33.92 11.70 14.38
N LEU A 75 34.12 11.49 15.69
CA LEU A 75 33.69 12.43 16.74
C LEU A 75 34.29 13.82 16.50
N GLY A 76 33.42 14.82 16.50
CA GLY A 76 33.77 16.23 16.30
C GLY A 76 33.97 16.63 14.84
N GLN A 77 34.08 15.69 13.90
CA GLN A 77 34.25 16.00 12.48
C GLN A 77 32.96 16.50 11.86
N THR A 78 33.11 17.35 10.85
CA THR A 78 32.01 17.98 10.11
C THR A 78 31.95 17.47 8.68
N PHE A 79 30.78 17.01 8.25
CA PHE A 79 30.49 16.51 6.91
C PHE A 79 29.36 17.34 6.31
N GLY A 80 29.71 18.29 5.45
CA GLY A 80 28.78 19.33 5.02
C GLY A 80 28.29 20.14 6.21
N GLU A 81 26.99 20.06 6.51
CA GLU A 81 26.35 20.75 7.64
C GLU A 81 26.11 19.84 8.85
N LEU A 82 26.65 18.63 8.85
CA LEU A 82 26.53 17.66 9.95
C LEU A 82 27.82 17.62 10.77
N ARG A 83 27.74 17.94 12.06
CA ARG A 83 28.80 17.71 13.04
C ARG A 83 28.53 16.43 13.82
N VAL A 84 29.46 15.49 13.80
CA VAL A 84 29.32 14.23 14.53
C VAL A 84 29.51 14.49 16.04
N ILE A 85 28.50 14.18 16.84
CA ILE A 85 28.49 14.42 18.29
C ILE A 85 28.69 13.14 19.11
N GLY A 86 28.40 11.97 18.55
CA GLY A 86 28.43 10.73 19.33
C GLY A 86 28.20 9.48 18.50
N ARG A 87 28.46 8.33 19.11
CA ARG A 87 28.04 7.04 18.54
C ARG A 87 26.57 6.79 18.90
N SER A 88 25.78 6.38 17.92
CA SER A 88 24.40 5.94 18.16
C SER A 88 24.38 4.53 18.76
N ARG A 89 23.29 4.20 19.44
CA ARG A 89 23.01 2.85 19.96
C ARG A 89 22.67 1.85 18.84
N LYS A 90 22.30 2.32 17.64
CA LYS A 90 21.95 1.48 16.49
C LYS A 90 23.20 0.89 15.80
N ARG A 91 23.15 -0.40 15.47
CA ARG A 91 24.20 -1.13 14.75
C ARG A 91 23.59 -2.00 13.65
N THR A 92 24.28 -2.10 12.53
CA THR A 92 23.97 -3.04 11.44
C THR A 92 25.18 -3.92 11.15
N GLU A 93 25.00 -4.96 10.32
CA GLU A 93 26.11 -5.79 9.82
C GLU A 93 27.20 -4.98 9.09
N MET A 94 26.84 -3.81 8.54
CA MET A 94 27.74 -2.95 7.77
C MET A 94 28.41 -1.83 8.60
N GLY A 95 28.10 -1.68 9.90
CA GLY A 95 28.78 -0.74 10.78
C GLY A 95 27.92 -0.09 11.85
N ALA A 96 28.54 0.77 12.67
CA ALA A 96 27.88 1.56 13.69
C ALA A 96 27.33 2.88 13.12
N TYR A 97 26.18 3.33 13.63
CA TYR A 97 25.65 4.65 13.34
C TYR A 97 26.31 5.72 14.21
N TRP A 98 26.42 6.92 13.66
CA TRP A 98 26.88 8.14 14.29
C TRP A 98 25.72 9.11 14.44
N THR A 99 25.59 9.68 15.63
CA THR A 99 24.67 10.79 15.89
C THR A 99 25.35 12.08 15.48
N CYS A 100 24.69 12.85 14.62
CA CYS A 100 25.20 14.08 14.06
C CYS A 100 24.25 15.23 14.37
N LEU A 101 24.78 16.35 14.87
CA LEU A 101 24.07 17.62 15.01
C LEU A 101 24.20 18.40 13.71
N CYS A 102 23.08 18.83 13.13
CA CYS A 102 23.11 19.66 11.94
C CYS A 102 23.07 21.15 12.28
N SER A 103 23.59 21.99 11.39
CA SER A 103 23.37 23.45 11.38
C SER A 103 21.89 23.83 11.61
N CYS A 104 20.96 22.97 11.18
CA CYS A 104 19.51 23.10 11.33
C CYS A 104 19.03 23.02 12.80
N GLY A 105 19.91 22.68 13.75
CA GLY A 105 19.59 22.47 15.17
C GLY A 105 19.09 21.06 15.50
N TYR A 106 18.72 20.25 14.51
CA TYR A 106 18.26 18.87 14.72
C TYR A 106 19.40 17.85 14.64
N THR A 107 19.24 16.76 15.39
CA THR A 107 20.14 15.61 15.36
C THR A 107 19.65 14.53 14.39
N CYS A 108 20.55 13.87 13.69
CA CYS A 108 20.23 12.76 12.79
C CYS A 108 21.26 11.63 12.91
N GLU A 109 20.91 10.42 12.49
CA GLU A 109 21.78 9.24 12.56
C GLU A 109 22.31 8.89 11.16
N ALA A 110 23.62 8.65 11.03
CA ALA A 110 24.29 8.37 9.75
C ALA A 110 25.33 7.25 9.92
N THR A 111 25.58 6.46 8.89
CA THR A 111 26.71 5.53 8.88
C THR A 111 28.02 6.25 8.52
N ALA A 112 29.16 5.69 8.93
CA ALA A 112 30.47 6.24 8.56
C ALA A 112 30.66 6.33 7.04
N ALA A 113 30.19 5.32 6.32
CA ALA A 113 30.27 5.28 4.86
C ALA A 113 29.48 6.42 4.21
N GLU A 114 28.28 6.76 4.69
CA GLU A 114 27.46 7.86 4.16
C GLU A 114 28.07 9.24 4.40
N LEU A 115 28.71 9.43 5.56
CA LEU A 115 29.39 10.68 5.91
C LEU A 115 30.65 10.87 5.05
N VAL A 116 31.51 9.84 5.00
CA VAL A 116 32.79 9.89 4.28
C VAL A 116 32.58 9.94 2.76
N SER A 117 31.59 9.22 2.23
CA SER A 117 31.27 9.27 0.78
C SER A 117 30.56 10.55 0.35
N GLY A 118 30.19 11.44 1.28
CA GLY A 118 29.44 12.66 0.97
C GLY A 118 27.99 12.42 0.53
N ARG A 119 27.47 11.19 0.64
CA ARG A 119 26.05 10.90 0.36
C ARG A 119 25.11 11.54 1.36
N LYS A 120 25.60 11.83 2.57
CA LYS A 120 24.82 12.48 3.62
C LYS A 120 25.57 13.67 4.22
N THR A 121 25.15 14.86 3.83
CA THR A 121 25.79 16.14 4.20
C THR A 121 24.89 17.07 5.02
N HIS A 122 23.65 16.67 5.32
CA HIS A 122 22.67 17.47 6.08
C HIS A 122 21.64 16.57 6.80
N CYS A 123 20.91 17.13 7.78
CA CYS A 123 19.88 16.40 8.58
C CYS A 123 18.69 15.91 7.73
N GLY A 124 18.61 16.37 6.47
CA GLY A 124 17.45 16.23 5.60
C GLY A 124 16.64 17.52 5.47
N CYS A 125 17.01 18.57 6.23
CA CYS A 125 16.46 19.92 6.12
C CYS A 125 16.60 20.53 4.72
N LYS A 126 17.64 20.12 3.98
CA LYS A 126 17.93 20.56 2.61
C LYS A 126 17.74 19.46 1.57
N SER A 127 17.56 18.20 1.98
CA SER A 127 17.08 17.16 1.06
C SER A 127 15.59 17.39 0.83
N VAL A 128 15.30 18.21 -0.16
CA VAL A 128 13.96 18.29 -0.71
C VAL A 128 13.69 16.93 -1.36
N ARG A 129 12.95 16.03 -0.68
CA ARG A 129 12.02 15.18 -1.44
C ARG A 129 10.99 16.16 -1.98
N SER A 130 11.26 16.71 -3.15
CA SER A 130 10.47 17.76 -3.80
C SER A 130 9.10 17.22 -4.19
N TYR A 131 8.16 17.29 -3.26
CA TYR A 131 6.93 17.98 -3.62
C TYR A 131 7.08 19.35 -3.03
N ALA A 132 7.44 20.28 -3.91
CA ALA A 132 7.67 21.67 -3.62
C ALA A 132 6.65 22.17 -2.59
N THR A 133 7.15 22.91 -1.61
CA THR A 133 6.37 23.86 -0.83
C THR A 133 5.94 25.01 -1.76
N SER A 134 5.28 24.68 -2.88
CA SER A 134 4.75 25.64 -3.81
C SER A 134 3.69 26.40 -3.06
N ASN A 135 3.94 27.68 -2.87
CA ASN A 135 2.94 28.57 -2.30
C ASN A 135 1.84 28.76 -3.34
N ILE A 136 0.72 28.06 -3.16
CA ILE A 136 -0.47 28.14 -4.03
C ILE A 136 -1.52 29.09 -3.44
N THR A 137 -1.14 29.97 -2.51
CA THR A 137 -2.03 30.98 -1.94
C THR A 137 -2.64 31.84 -3.05
N GLY A 138 -3.96 31.96 -3.05
CA GLY A 138 -4.73 32.69 -4.07
C GLY A 138 -4.97 31.91 -5.37
N GLN A 139 -4.39 30.72 -5.53
CA GLN A 139 -4.61 29.92 -6.73
C GLN A 139 -6.00 29.27 -6.70
N ARG A 140 -6.69 29.35 -7.83
CA ARG A 140 -8.03 28.80 -8.03
C ARG A 140 -7.97 27.47 -8.79
N PHE A 141 -8.67 26.47 -8.25
CA PHE A 141 -8.83 25.11 -8.77
C PHE A 141 -10.32 24.84 -8.98
N GLY A 142 -10.85 25.24 -10.14
CA GLY A 142 -12.29 25.21 -10.38
C GLY A 142 -13.04 26.12 -9.41
N ARG A 143 -13.82 25.55 -8.50
CA ARG A 143 -14.57 26.28 -7.46
C ARG A 143 -13.82 26.45 -6.15
N LEU A 144 -12.63 25.87 -6.00
CA LEU A 144 -11.80 26.00 -4.80
C LEU A 144 -10.74 27.08 -4.98
N THR A 145 -10.56 27.93 -3.98
CA THR A 145 -9.46 28.90 -3.91
C THR A 145 -8.60 28.57 -2.69
N ALA A 146 -7.31 28.34 -2.89
CA ALA A 146 -6.39 28.04 -1.80
C ALA A 146 -6.06 29.32 -1.01
N LEU A 147 -6.26 29.29 0.31
CA LEU A 147 -6.02 30.45 1.18
C LEU A 147 -4.66 30.39 1.85
N TYR A 148 -4.37 29.32 2.59
CA TYR A 148 -3.09 29.18 3.28
C TYR A 148 -2.73 27.72 3.55
N PRO A 149 -1.41 27.40 3.65
CA PRO A 149 -0.97 26.07 4.00
C PRO A 149 -1.17 25.82 5.50
N THR A 150 -1.68 24.64 5.85
CA THR A 150 -1.78 24.20 7.24
C THR A 150 -0.48 23.51 7.69
N LYS A 151 -0.36 23.32 9.01
CA LYS A 151 0.72 22.50 9.60
C LYS A 151 0.52 21.00 9.38
N LYS A 152 -0.69 20.57 8.96
CA LYS A 152 -1.02 19.16 8.77
C LYS A 152 -0.46 18.64 7.44
N ARG A 153 -0.23 17.33 7.39
CA ARG A 153 0.23 16.60 6.21
C ARG A 153 -0.66 15.40 5.97
N ASP A 154 -0.82 15.02 4.71
CA ASP A 154 -1.52 13.78 4.38
C ASP A 154 -0.62 12.55 4.64
N ALA A 155 -1.18 11.35 4.46
CA ALA A 155 -0.45 10.09 4.65
C ALA A 155 0.80 9.94 3.76
N LYS A 156 0.87 10.69 2.65
CA LYS A 156 1.99 10.68 1.69
C LYS A 156 2.96 11.86 1.91
N GLY A 157 2.72 12.69 2.94
CA GLY A 157 3.57 13.81 3.32
C GLY A 157 3.29 15.13 2.59
N PHE A 158 2.21 15.24 1.81
CA PHE A 158 1.86 16.49 1.13
C PHE A 158 1.25 17.52 2.09
N VAL A 159 1.52 18.80 1.83
CA VAL A 159 0.93 19.93 2.55
C VAL A 159 -0.59 19.92 2.39
N ILE A 160 -1.33 20.03 3.50
CA ILE A 160 -2.77 20.26 3.47
C ILE A 160 -3.02 21.77 3.44
N TRP A 161 -3.83 22.23 2.48
CA TRP A 161 -4.19 23.61 2.25
C TRP A 161 -5.61 23.89 2.70
N HIS A 162 -5.79 24.96 3.45
CA HIS A 162 -7.12 25.47 3.75
C HIS A 162 -7.64 26.21 2.53
N CYS A 163 -8.78 25.77 1.99
CA CYS A 163 -9.35 26.30 0.76
C CYS A 163 -10.74 26.86 1.02
N ARG A 164 -11.16 27.88 0.26
CA ARG A 164 -12.53 28.37 0.22
C ARG A 164 -13.20 27.95 -1.07
N CYS A 165 -14.38 27.35 -0.97
CA CYS A 165 -15.20 26.96 -2.11
C CYS A 165 -16.19 28.07 -2.48
N ASP A 166 -16.54 28.19 -3.76
CA ASP A 166 -17.57 29.12 -4.25
C ASP A 166 -18.95 28.90 -3.59
N CYS A 167 -19.22 27.68 -3.10
CA CYS A 167 -20.45 27.38 -2.35
C CYS A 167 -20.43 27.85 -0.88
N GLY A 168 -19.37 28.56 -0.46
CA GLY A 168 -19.19 29.08 0.91
C GLY A 168 -18.56 28.10 1.91
N ASN A 169 -18.30 26.85 1.52
CA ASN A 169 -17.64 25.87 2.40
C ASN A 169 -16.11 26.03 2.39
N GLU A 170 -15.45 25.74 3.51
CA GLU A 170 -14.00 25.91 3.66
C GLU A 170 -13.29 24.58 3.99
N PRO A 171 -13.01 23.73 2.98
CA PRO A 171 -12.37 22.43 3.21
C PRO A 171 -10.84 22.52 3.34
N ASP A 172 -10.29 21.62 4.16
CA ASP A 172 -8.86 21.26 4.17
C ASP A 172 -8.58 20.23 3.07
N VAL A 173 -7.77 20.60 2.06
CA VAL A 173 -7.48 19.75 0.88
C VAL A 173 -5.98 19.54 0.71
N SER A 174 -5.55 18.33 0.38
CA SER A 174 -4.12 18.07 0.13
C SER A 174 -3.64 18.74 -1.16
N TYR A 175 -2.38 19.21 -1.16
CA TYR A 175 -1.72 19.76 -2.33
C TYR A 175 -1.77 18.79 -3.53
N ASN A 176 -1.57 17.50 -3.27
CA ASN A 176 -1.64 16.47 -4.30
C ASN A 176 -3.03 16.40 -4.97
N ASN A 177 -4.10 16.55 -4.19
CA ASN A 177 -5.45 16.49 -4.73
C ASN A 177 -5.78 17.70 -5.61
N LEU A 178 -5.31 18.89 -5.21
CA LEU A 178 -5.49 20.13 -6.00
C LEU A 178 -4.71 20.09 -7.31
N MET A 179 -3.44 19.66 -7.27
CA MET A 179 -2.55 19.74 -8.43
C MET A 179 -2.63 18.55 -9.37
N TYR A 180 -2.73 17.33 -8.83
CA TYR A 180 -2.54 16.10 -9.63
C TYR A 180 -3.79 15.23 -9.72
N CYS A 181 -4.66 15.23 -8.69
CA CYS A 181 -5.90 14.45 -8.73
C CYS A 181 -7.12 15.23 -9.23
N GLY A 182 -6.98 16.53 -9.53
CA GLY A 182 -8.04 17.33 -10.15
C GLY A 182 -9.23 17.63 -9.24
N GLN A 183 -9.04 17.79 -7.94
CA GLN A 183 -10.12 18.20 -7.04
C GLN A 183 -10.53 19.66 -7.29
N GLN A 184 -11.70 19.83 -7.91
CA GLN A 184 -12.21 21.14 -8.36
C GLN A 184 -13.32 21.74 -7.48
N SER A 185 -13.79 21.02 -6.46
CA SER A 185 -14.82 21.50 -5.54
C SER A 185 -14.71 20.83 -4.18
N CYS A 186 -15.38 21.38 -3.17
CA CYS A 186 -15.52 20.74 -1.86
C CYS A 186 -16.47 19.53 -1.87
N GLY A 187 -16.93 19.09 -3.05
CA GLY A 187 -17.97 18.08 -3.24
C GLY A 187 -19.34 18.67 -3.59
N CYS A 188 -19.53 19.99 -3.56
CA CYS A 188 -20.79 20.64 -3.93
C CYS A 188 -21.22 20.35 -5.37
N ARG A 189 -20.27 20.37 -6.32
CA ARG A 189 -20.55 20.07 -7.74
C ARG A 189 -21.11 18.66 -7.93
N LYS A 190 -20.66 17.69 -7.13
CA LYS A 190 -21.20 16.33 -7.15
C LYS A 190 -22.62 16.31 -6.59
N LYS A 191 -22.87 16.99 -5.46
CA LYS A 191 -24.22 17.09 -4.88
C LYS A 191 -25.23 17.71 -5.84
N GLU A 192 -24.85 18.80 -6.51
CA GLU A 192 -25.68 19.46 -7.53
C GLU A 192 -25.99 18.51 -8.69
N HIS A 193 -24.97 17.85 -9.24
CA HIS A 193 -25.15 16.87 -10.30
C HIS A 193 -26.04 15.69 -9.88
N ASP A 194 -25.84 15.16 -8.66
CA ASP A 194 -26.67 14.08 -8.12
C ASP A 194 -28.14 14.53 -7.92
N GLN A 195 -28.38 15.80 -7.57
CA GLN A 195 -29.71 16.39 -7.47
C GLN A 195 -30.37 16.55 -8.84
N GLU A 196 -29.64 17.06 -9.83
CA GLU A 196 -30.11 17.18 -11.22
C GLU A 196 -30.44 15.80 -11.82
N LEU A 197 -29.60 14.79 -11.59
CA LEU A 197 -29.89 13.41 -11.98
C LEU A 197 -31.15 12.87 -11.30
N GLY A 198 -31.41 13.27 -10.06
CA GLY A 198 -32.61 12.93 -9.32
C GLY A 198 -33.90 13.43 -9.98
N THR A 199 -33.83 14.54 -10.74
CA THR A 199 -34.97 15.07 -11.51
C THR A 199 -35.24 14.29 -12.79
N LEU A 200 -34.20 13.71 -13.40
CA LEU A 200 -34.31 12.92 -14.63
C LEU A 200 -34.80 11.48 -14.34
N LEU A 201 -34.37 10.91 -13.21
CA LEU A 201 -34.75 9.56 -12.81
C LEU A 201 -36.07 9.58 -12.05
N THR A 202 -37.14 9.10 -12.69
CA THR A 202 -38.44 8.90 -12.01
C THR A 202 -38.28 7.82 -10.93
N HIS A 203 -38.33 8.20 -9.66
CA HIS A 203 -38.35 7.26 -8.55
C HIS A 203 -39.79 7.05 -8.09
N VAL A 204 -40.27 5.80 -8.09
CA VAL A 204 -41.57 5.42 -7.54
C VAL A 204 -41.32 4.53 -6.33
N GLY A 205 -41.84 4.90 -5.15
CA GLY A 205 -41.63 4.14 -3.91
C GLY A 205 -40.15 3.97 -3.50
N GLY A 206 -39.29 4.95 -3.81
CA GLY A 206 -37.86 4.90 -3.50
C GLY A 206 -37.00 4.05 -4.46
N THR A 207 -37.58 3.56 -5.57
CA THR A 207 -36.88 2.76 -6.58
C THR A 207 -37.06 3.34 -7.98
N SER A 208 -36.02 3.26 -8.81
CA SER A 208 -36.08 3.65 -10.23
C SER A 208 -36.58 2.46 -11.07
N PRO A 209 -37.69 2.58 -11.84
CA PRO A 209 -38.17 1.53 -12.73
C PRO A 209 -37.14 1.12 -13.80
N GLU A 210 -36.37 2.09 -14.29
CA GLU A 210 -35.30 1.84 -15.27
C GLU A 210 -34.16 1.01 -14.68
N MET A 211 -33.83 1.22 -13.41
CA MET A 211 -32.82 0.42 -12.71
C MET A 211 -33.27 -1.03 -12.54
N ILE A 212 -34.55 -1.26 -12.20
CA ILE A 212 -35.15 -2.60 -12.10
C ILE A 212 -35.01 -3.35 -13.43
N GLN A 213 -35.25 -2.68 -14.56
CA GLN A 213 -35.22 -3.29 -15.89
C GLN A 213 -33.80 -3.46 -16.47
N SER A 214 -32.79 -2.82 -15.89
CA SER A 214 -31.43 -2.83 -16.43
C SER A 214 -30.70 -4.17 -16.21
N GLN A 215 -30.42 -4.85 -17.33
CA GLN A 215 -29.60 -6.07 -17.38
C GLN A 215 -28.08 -5.80 -17.48
N LYS A 216 -27.66 -4.53 -17.42
CA LYS A 216 -26.25 -4.17 -17.62
C LYS A 216 -25.37 -4.72 -16.50
N LEU A 217 -24.35 -5.49 -16.87
CA LEU A 217 -23.32 -5.98 -15.95
C LEU A 217 -22.25 -4.89 -15.70
N PRO A 218 -21.81 -4.68 -14.46
CA PRO A 218 -20.67 -3.82 -14.15
C PRO A 218 -19.39 -4.31 -14.83
N ARG A 219 -18.54 -3.39 -15.28
CA ARG A 219 -17.25 -3.71 -15.95
C ARG A 219 -16.32 -4.56 -15.09
N GLU A 220 -16.38 -4.39 -13.77
CA GLU A 220 -15.55 -5.10 -12.79
C GLU A 220 -16.19 -6.42 -12.31
N ASN A 221 -17.22 -6.92 -13.00
CA ASN A 221 -17.86 -8.17 -12.64
C ASN A 221 -16.98 -9.37 -13.05
N THR A 222 -16.49 -10.11 -12.04
CA THR A 222 -15.63 -11.28 -12.23
C THR A 222 -16.37 -12.61 -12.18
N THR A 223 -17.61 -12.64 -11.67
CA THR A 223 -18.40 -13.87 -11.46
C THR A 223 -19.37 -14.15 -12.60
N GLY A 224 -19.61 -13.19 -13.48
CA GLY A 224 -20.64 -13.26 -14.52
C GLY A 224 -22.07 -12.97 -14.02
N TYR A 225 -22.29 -12.91 -12.70
CA TYR A 225 -23.61 -12.72 -12.10
C TYR A 225 -23.69 -11.39 -11.33
N LYS A 226 -24.75 -10.62 -11.53
CA LYS A 226 -24.97 -9.33 -10.86
C LYS A 226 -25.18 -9.54 -9.36
N GLY A 227 -24.35 -8.91 -8.52
CA GLY A 227 -24.53 -8.99 -7.07
C GLY A 227 -24.04 -10.30 -6.43
N VAL A 228 -23.31 -11.13 -7.16
CA VAL A 228 -22.62 -12.32 -6.64
C VAL A 228 -21.12 -12.07 -6.64
N TYR A 229 -20.48 -12.29 -5.49
CA TYR A 229 -19.06 -11.97 -5.28
C TYR A 229 -18.33 -13.13 -4.63
N LEU A 230 -17.11 -13.44 -5.09
CA LEU A 230 -16.25 -14.41 -4.43
C LEU A 230 -15.55 -13.75 -3.24
N VAL A 231 -15.81 -14.23 -2.03
CA VAL A 231 -15.26 -13.69 -0.77
C VAL A 231 -14.71 -14.85 0.05
N ARG A 232 -13.39 -14.86 0.32
CA ARG A 232 -12.71 -15.88 1.15
C ARG A 232 -13.04 -17.33 0.74
N GLY A 233 -13.16 -17.60 -0.56
CA GLY A 233 -13.43 -18.93 -1.10
C GLY A 233 -14.91 -19.35 -1.13
N LYS A 234 -15.83 -18.50 -0.68
CA LYS A 234 -17.29 -18.71 -0.79
C LYS A 234 -17.95 -17.64 -1.66
N TYR A 235 -19.09 -17.95 -2.25
CA TYR A 235 -19.88 -17.02 -3.06
C TYR A 235 -20.92 -16.29 -2.22
N LEU A 236 -20.75 -14.98 -2.09
CA LEU A 236 -21.67 -14.08 -1.40
C LEU A 236 -22.69 -13.50 -2.38
N ALA A 237 -23.97 -13.67 -2.08
CA ALA A 237 -25.06 -13.06 -2.86
C ALA A 237 -25.68 -11.89 -2.09
N LYS A 238 -25.82 -10.74 -2.77
CA LYS A 238 -26.48 -9.54 -2.25
C LYS A 238 -27.31 -8.82 -3.30
N ILE A 239 -28.35 -8.13 -2.85
CA ILE A 239 -29.20 -7.26 -3.67
C ILE A 239 -29.29 -5.88 -3.02
N VAL A 240 -29.36 -4.83 -3.84
CA VAL A 240 -29.66 -3.47 -3.38
C VAL A 240 -31.04 -3.09 -3.90
N PHE A 241 -31.90 -2.62 -3.00
CA PHE A 241 -33.26 -2.15 -3.31
C PHE A 241 -33.60 -0.99 -2.37
N GLN A 242 -34.26 0.06 -2.86
CA GLN A 242 -34.55 1.29 -2.09
C GLN A 242 -33.33 1.88 -1.35
N LYS A 243 -32.16 1.92 -2.00
CA LYS A 243 -30.88 2.36 -1.41
C LYS A 243 -30.42 1.54 -0.18
N LYS A 244 -31.07 0.41 0.14
CA LYS A 244 -30.69 -0.53 1.21
C LYS A 244 -30.07 -1.79 0.60
N GLN A 245 -29.02 -2.29 1.25
CA GLN A 245 -28.36 -3.55 0.86
C GLN A 245 -28.96 -4.71 1.66
N TYR A 246 -29.46 -5.72 0.96
CA TYR A 246 -29.96 -6.96 1.54
C TYR A 246 -29.00 -8.11 1.25
N PHE A 247 -28.51 -8.74 2.32
CA PHE A 247 -27.67 -9.93 2.26
C PHE A 247 -28.54 -11.18 2.10
N LEU A 248 -28.31 -11.95 1.04
CA LEU A 248 -29.11 -13.14 0.69
C LEU A 248 -28.50 -14.42 1.27
N GLY A 249 -27.17 -14.47 1.36
CA GLY A 249 -26.47 -15.62 1.92
C GLY A 249 -25.03 -15.74 1.42
N THR A 250 -24.33 -16.73 1.96
CA THR A 250 -23.06 -17.24 1.46
C THR A 250 -23.23 -18.69 1.04
N TYR A 251 -22.73 -19.04 -0.13
CA TYR A 251 -22.87 -20.34 -0.77
C TYR A 251 -21.52 -20.90 -1.17
N ASP A 252 -21.41 -22.22 -1.27
CA ASP A 252 -20.18 -22.86 -1.72
C ASP A 252 -20.11 -22.93 -3.25
N SER A 253 -21.26 -22.95 -3.93
CA SER A 253 -21.38 -22.89 -5.40
C SER A 253 -21.82 -21.51 -5.91
N ILE A 254 -21.28 -21.13 -7.07
CA ILE A 254 -21.69 -19.91 -7.79
C ILE A 254 -23.14 -19.99 -8.28
N GLU A 255 -23.59 -21.19 -8.66
CA GLU A 255 -24.93 -21.43 -9.18
C GLU A 255 -25.98 -21.25 -8.09
N GLU A 256 -25.70 -21.71 -6.87
CA GLU A 256 -26.56 -21.51 -5.70
C GLU A 256 -26.67 -20.02 -5.33
N ALA A 257 -25.54 -19.31 -5.32
CA ALA A 257 -25.52 -17.87 -5.09
C ALA A 257 -26.28 -17.10 -6.18
N ALA A 258 -26.14 -17.51 -7.44
CA ALA A 258 -26.85 -16.93 -8.56
C ALA A 258 -28.35 -17.23 -8.51
N ALA A 259 -28.75 -18.44 -8.10
CA ALA A 259 -30.15 -18.81 -7.91
C ALA A 259 -30.79 -17.98 -6.79
N ALA A 260 -30.14 -17.85 -5.63
CA ALA A 260 -30.59 -17.01 -4.54
C ALA A 260 -30.73 -15.54 -4.97
N ARG A 261 -29.77 -15.04 -5.74
CA ARG A 261 -29.83 -13.70 -6.34
C ARG A 261 -31.03 -13.57 -7.27
N LYS A 262 -31.28 -14.52 -8.16
CA LYS A 262 -32.39 -14.52 -9.13
C LYS A 262 -33.75 -14.59 -8.46
N SER A 263 -33.90 -15.40 -7.42
CA SER A 263 -35.13 -15.43 -6.60
C SER A 263 -35.41 -14.08 -5.95
N ALA A 264 -34.38 -13.41 -5.44
CA ALA A 264 -34.52 -12.07 -4.88
C ALA A 264 -34.83 -11.00 -5.95
N GLU A 265 -34.33 -11.14 -7.18
CA GLU A 265 -34.73 -10.26 -8.30
C GLU A 265 -36.19 -10.47 -8.71
N ALA A 266 -36.64 -11.72 -8.82
CA ALA A 266 -38.04 -12.01 -9.16
C ALA A 266 -39.00 -11.36 -8.15
N LEU A 267 -38.70 -11.48 -6.86
CA LEU A 267 -39.47 -10.88 -5.77
C LEU A 267 -39.38 -9.34 -5.77
N LEU A 268 -38.16 -8.78 -5.61
CA LEU A 268 -37.99 -7.34 -5.39
C LEU A 268 -38.12 -6.49 -6.66
N PHE A 269 -37.77 -7.04 -7.82
CA PHE A 269 -37.81 -6.31 -9.08
C PHE A 269 -39.04 -6.68 -9.89
N GLY A 270 -39.35 -7.97 -10.02
CA GLY A 270 -40.49 -8.46 -10.80
C GLY A 270 -41.83 -8.00 -10.23
N GLU A 271 -42.13 -8.36 -8.99
CA GLU A 271 -43.42 -8.00 -8.36
C GLU A 271 -43.57 -6.48 -8.21
N THR A 272 -42.49 -5.78 -7.85
CA THR A 272 -42.50 -4.33 -7.73
C THR A 272 -42.71 -3.64 -9.08
N ALA A 273 -42.11 -4.13 -10.16
CA ALA A 273 -42.33 -3.58 -11.50
C ALA A 273 -43.79 -3.74 -11.94
N ALA A 274 -44.39 -4.91 -11.71
CA ALA A 274 -45.80 -5.17 -11.99
C ALA A 274 -46.71 -4.26 -11.17
N PHE A 275 -46.41 -4.08 -9.88
CA PHE A 275 -47.15 -3.17 -9.01
C PHE A 275 -47.07 -1.71 -9.47
N ILE A 276 -45.87 -1.21 -9.77
CA ILE A 276 -45.66 0.16 -10.27
C ILE A 276 -46.40 0.37 -11.59
N GLN A 277 -46.42 -0.62 -12.47
CA GLN A 277 -47.17 -0.54 -13.73
C GLN A 277 -48.67 -0.41 -13.49
N LYS A 278 -49.26 -1.26 -12.64
CA LYS A 278 -50.67 -1.16 -12.25
C LYS A 278 -51.00 0.20 -11.61
N TRP A 279 -50.15 0.69 -10.72
CA TRP A 279 -50.33 2.02 -10.11
C TRP A 279 -50.31 3.14 -11.15
N LYS A 280 -49.38 3.10 -12.12
CA LYS A 280 -49.32 4.07 -13.21
C LYS A 280 -50.58 4.04 -14.09
N GLU A 281 -51.11 2.86 -14.40
CA GLU A 281 -52.36 2.71 -15.16
C GLU A 281 -53.56 3.30 -14.39
N SER A 282 -53.66 3.05 -13.08
CA SER A 282 -54.71 3.63 -12.23
C SER A 282 -54.56 5.15 -12.08
N ALA A 283 -53.32 5.65 -11.92
CA ALA A 283 -53.03 7.08 -11.84
C ALA A 283 -53.36 7.82 -13.14
N ALA A 284 -53.15 7.18 -14.30
CA ALA A 284 -53.54 7.73 -15.60
C ALA A 284 -55.06 7.84 -15.77
N LYS A 285 -55.83 6.93 -15.14
CA LYS A 285 -57.30 6.95 -15.15
C LYS A 285 -57.88 7.95 -14.15
N ASN A 286 -57.28 8.09 -12.96
CA ASN A 286 -57.73 8.99 -11.92
C ASN A 286 -56.54 9.67 -11.20
N PRO A 287 -56.16 10.89 -11.63
CA PRO A 287 -55.06 11.63 -11.03
C PRO A 287 -55.28 12.04 -9.57
N GLU A 288 -56.52 12.33 -9.16
CA GLU A 288 -56.84 12.71 -7.77
C GLU A 288 -56.63 11.53 -6.82
N TRP A 289 -57.06 10.32 -7.22
CA TRP A 289 -56.83 9.09 -6.44
C TRP A 289 -55.33 8.81 -6.23
N ALA A 290 -54.49 9.10 -7.23
CA ALA A 290 -53.05 8.90 -7.15
C ALA A 290 -52.38 9.85 -6.13
N GLY A 291 -52.94 11.05 -5.91
CA GLY A 291 -52.51 11.97 -4.87
C GLY A 291 -52.77 11.44 -3.47
N ASP A 292 -53.94 10.84 -3.27
CA ASP A 292 -54.36 10.27 -1.97
C ASP A 292 -53.74 8.89 -1.67
N ASN A 293 -53.20 8.21 -2.69
CA ASN A 293 -52.69 6.84 -2.58
C ASN A 293 -51.24 6.72 -3.10
N PRO A 294 -50.26 7.29 -2.40
CA PRO A 294 -48.86 7.21 -2.79
C PRO A 294 -48.34 5.76 -2.74
N VAL A 295 -47.41 5.43 -3.64
CA VAL A 295 -46.75 4.11 -3.66
C VAL A 295 -45.79 3.96 -2.48
N GLU A 296 -46.13 3.05 -1.58
CA GLU A 296 -45.26 2.60 -0.50
C GLU A 296 -44.91 1.13 -0.68
N ILE A 297 -43.61 0.83 -0.62
CA ILE A 297 -43.09 -0.53 -0.76
C ILE A 297 -42.29 -0.84 0.50
N HIS A 298 -42.70 -1.87 1.24
CA HIS A 298 -42.02 -2.31 2.45
C HIS A 298 -41.39 -3.68 2.23
N VAL A 299 -40.10 -3.79 2.55
CA VAL A 299 -39.36 -5.06 2.51
C VAL A 299 -39.13 -5.53 3.93
N SER A 300 -39.62 -6.72 4.26
CA SER A 300 -39.45 -7.40 5.54
C SER A 300 -38.67 -8.72 5.37
N ARG A 301 -38.34 -9.36 6.49
CA ARG A 301 -37.82 -10.73 6.50
C ARG A 301 -38.81 -11.64 7.21
N ASP A 302 -39.11 -12.76 6.59
CA ASP A 302 -39.92 -13.82 7.19
C ASP A 302 -39.14 -14.57 8.28
N ARG A 303 -39.83 -15.45 9.00
CA ARG A 303 -39.27 -16.27 10.08
C ARG A 303 -38.07 -17.11 9.63
N ASP A 304 -38.02 -17.48 8.34
CA ASP A 304 -36.93 -18.24 7.72
C ASP A 304 -35.79 -17.33 7.18
N GLY A 305 -35.84 -16.03 7.46
CA GLY A 305 -34.84 -15.05 7.00
C GLY A 305 -34.93 -14.70 5.51
N ARG A 306 -35.95 -15.20 4.80
CA ARG A 306 -36.26 -14.87 3.40
C ARG A 306 -36.86 -13.47 3.30
N LEU A 307 -36.60 -12.78 2.20
CA LEU A 307 -37.17 -11.46 1.95
C LEU A 307 -38.65 -11.61 1.57
N ALA A 308 -39.49 -10.72 2.10
CA ALA A 308 -40.89 -10.56 1.72
C ALA A 308 -41.15 -9.08 1.41
N VAL A 309 -42.11 -8.80 0.52
CA VAL A 309 -42.47 -7.45 0.10
C VAL A 309 -43.96 -7.23 0.28
N SER A 310 -44.33 -6.07 0.84
CA SER A 310 -45.70 -5.59 0.86
C SER A 310 -45.81 -4.25 0.14
N TYR A 311 -46.96 -4.05 -0.50
CA TYR A 311 -47.27 -2.90 -1.34
C TYR A 311 -48.50 -2.17 -0.79
N SER A 312 -48.45 -0.84 -0.77
CA SER A 312 -49.58 0.05 -0.50
C SER A 312 -49.61 1.14 -1.58
N PRO A 313 -50.79 1.55 -2.10
CA PRO A 313 -52.13 1.01 -1.83
C PRO A 313 -52.32 -0.40 -2.39
N GLN A 314 -53.30 -1.16 -1.89
CA GLN A 314 -53.73 -2.39 -2.55
C GLN A 314 -54.55 -2.05 -3.79
N ILE A 315 -53.95 -2.24 -4.97
CA ILE A 315 -54.61 -2.03 -6.25
C ILE A 315 -55.22 -3.36 -6.69
N LEU A 316 -56.55 -3.40 -6.71
CA LEU A 316 -57.33 -4.54 -7.23
C LEU A 316 -57.19 -4.61 -8.76
#